data_AF-A0A7G4RDP0-F1
#
_entry.id   AF-A0A7G4RDP0-F1
#
_cell.length_a   1.000
_cell.length_b   1.000
_cell.length_c   1.000
_cell.angle_alpha   90.00
_cell.angle_beta   90.00
_cell.angle_gamma   90.00
#
_symmetry.space_group_name_H-M   'P 1'
#
loop_
_entity.id
_entity.type
_entity.pdbx_description
1 polymer ?
#
loop_
_entity_poly.entity_id
_entity_poly.type
_entity_poly.pdbx_seq_one_letter_code
_entity_poly.pdbx_strand_id
1 'polypeptide(L)'
;MASSERNVKKILFSDKITALVNKPDVHFDEIDALLSEELSLTASGGALDQLTDFLHLVSFIKAKRFSNPIWALRVFTDKNTNLETRIALVKAIRLAPEQEDKIYDLLCFLAQENKLVRYTALSHVTPVRFAMDKGDSDSLYIEEYSEWYLIFDVFGLCKSLPHHLIPLLADLLIETNLSVEAILSLSTFFKFINKLGLVQREIIQSMLPQLRYKSSIETLQSFLSYLRDHDLLNPHILEPTLPLLHHSNALKNFFAIYLKELQCLDSYQETLKNLNLYCQLSVHDKDSYDDEVPTNTPLHQAIIERNPSKLQQALHLANSKFLLATSYGNTALLLACKLADKEAARHILSKMHELGCTVNHADAQGMTALHWARFYHFDDLSRELFAAGAKQDLKTANGKKSDYFAKHQFTLNDFKIEGREIIEDFFKLTNHDLTDIAFHADKIALNLKLTTPKKLMSLYQQDEGAKIRSSNRFYLFFRTFRPRLIEWLDQQRELEFQSEQAAIAQASTSNSNLGR
;
A
#
# COMPACT_ATOMS: atom_id res chain seq x y z
N MET A 1 25.40 -67.80 36.59
CA MET A 1 25.85 -66.42 36.81
C MET A 1 26.72 -66.01 35.64
N ALA A 2 26.65 -64.72 35.26
CA ALA A 2 27.44 -64.04 34.23
C ALA A 2 27.07 -64.30 32.75
N SER A 3 26.17 -63.47 32.21
CA SER A 3 26.43 -62.63 31.03
C SER A 3 25.22 -61.73 30.74
N SER A 4 24.78 -61.00 31.76
CA SER A 4 23.92 -59.83 31.61
C SER A 4 24.80 -58.60 31.37
N GLU A 5 25.51 -58.54 30.24
CA GLU A 5 26.35 -57.39 29.90
C GLU A 5 26.72 -57.43 28.41
N ARG A 6 25.86 -56.87 27.56
CA ARG A 6 26.16 -56.26 26.24
C ARG A 6 24.86 -56.01 25.48
N ASN A 7 24.09 -55.06 25.97
CA ASN A 7 23.18 -54.29 25.13
C ASN A 7 23.18 -52.84 25.64
N VAL A 8 24.39 -52.29 25.81
CA VAL A 8 24.56 -50.85 25.96
C VAL A 8 24.36 -50.28 24.56
N LYS A 9 23.16 -49.75 24.28
CA LYS A 9 22.95 -48.85 23.15
C LYS A 9 24.07 -47.82 23.19
N LYS A 10 24.91 -47.75 22.16
CA LYS A 10 25.84 -46.64 21.96
C LYS A 10 24.99 -45.37 21.93
N ILE A 11 24.89 -44.68 23.06
CA ILE A 11 24.21 -43.38 23.12
C ILE A 11 25.06 -42.47 22.25
N LEU A 12 24.46 -41.98 21.16
CA LEU A 12 25.17 -41.13 20.21
C LEU A 12 25.58 -39.85 20.95
N PHE A 13 26.75 -39.29 20.62
CA PHE A 13 27.25 -38.02 21.19
C PHE A 13 26.15 -36.94 21.27
N SER A 14 25.36 -36.82 20.20
CA SER A 14 24.21 -35.91 20.13
C SER A 14 23.20 -36.14 21.25
N ASP A 15 22.90 -37.38 21.62
CA ASP A 15 21.91 -37.72 22.64
C ASP A 15 22.42 -37.39 24.05
N LYS A 16 23.72 -37.62 24.30
CA LYS A 16 24.37 -37.26 25.57
C LYS A 16 24.39 -35.75 25.77
N ILE A 17 24.84 -34.99 24.76
CA ILE A 17 24.87 -33.54 24.85
C ILE A 17 23.46 -32.97 24.96
N THR A 18 22.51 -33.45 24.14
CA THR A 18 21.12 -32.98 24.20
C THR A 18 20.52 -33.20 25.59
N ALA A 19 20.79 -34.35 26.22
CA ALA A 19 20.33 -34.60 27.59
C ALA A 19 20.98 -33.62 28.59
N LEU A 20 22.28 -33.35 28.45
CA LEU A 20 23.02 -32.47 29.34
C LEU A 20 22.54 -31.01 29.25
N VAL A 21 22.44 -30.44 28.05
CA VAL A 21 22.05 -29.03 27.88
C VAL A 21 20.58 -28.75 28.26
N ASN A 22 19.74 -29.79 28.29
CA ASN A 22 18.34 -29.69 28.72
C ASN A 22 18.15 -29.91 30.23
N LYS A 23 19.19 -30.29 30.96
CA LYS A 23 19.16 -30.38 32.43
C LYS A 23 18.91 -28.98 33.03
N PRO A 24 18.04 -28.85 34.05
CA PRO A 24 17.94 -27.61 34.81
C PRO A 24 19.29 -27.33 35.50
N ASP A 25 19.70 -26.06 35.51
CA ASP A 25 20.93 -25.58 36.17
C ASP A 25 22.24 -26.21 35.64
N VAL A 26 22.30 -26.56 34.36
CA VAL A 26 23.54 -27.05 33.73
C VAL A 26 24.67 -26.00 33.79
N HIS A 27 25.84 -26.42 34.25
CA HIS A 27 27.05 -25.59 34.31
C HIS A 27 28.02 -25.91 33.17
N PHE A 28 28.81 -24.91 32.76
CA PHE A 28 29.83 -25.08 31.72
C PHE A 28 30.89 -26.12 32.05
N ASP A 29 31.21 -26.33 33.33
CA ASP A 29 32.18 -27.34 33.75
C ASP A 29 31.71 -28.77 33.41
N GLU A 30 30.40 -29.04 33.52
CA GLU A 30 29.81 -30.33 33.12
C GLU A 30 29.88 -30.51 31.59
N ILE A 31 29.67 -29.43 30.84
CA ILE A 31 29.74 -29.43 29.37
C ILE A 31 31.18 -29.65 28.91
N ASP A 32 32.16 -28.94 29.48
CA ASP A 32 33.58 -29.06 29.15
C ASP A 32 34.12 -30.47 29.46
N ALA A 33 33.67 -31.08 30.56
CA ALA A 33 34.02 -32.44 30.93
C ALA A 33 33.55 -33.46 29.87
N LEU A 34 32.27 -33.35 29.44
CA LEU A 34 31.71 -34.23 28.41
C LEU A 34 32.39 -34.02 27.04
N LEU A 35 32.70 -32.77 26.69
CA LEU A 35 33.38 -32.46 25.43
C LEU A 35 34.82 -33.00 25.38
N SER A 36 35.53 -32.95 26.50
CA SER A 36 36.88 -33.49 26.63
C SER A 36 36.91 -35.02 26.48
N GLU A 37 35.92 -35.70 27.06
CA GLU A 37 35.74 -37.15 26.90
C GLU A 37 35.48 -37.52 25.44
N GLU A 38 34.53 -36.84 24.79
CA GLU A 38 34.07 -37.17 23.43
C GLU A 38 35.10 -36.81 22.35
N LEU A 39 35.92 -35.76 22.55
CA LEU A 39 37.04 -35.43 21.66
C LEU A 39 38.07 -36.56 21.60
N SER A 40 38.28 -37.29 22.70
CA SER A 40 39.21 -38.44 22.74
C SER A 40 38.68 -39.69 22.04
N LEU A 41 37.35 -39.78 21.84
CA LEU A 41 36.66 -40.97 21.34
C LEU A 41 36.21 -40.84 19.87
N THR A 42 36.15 -39.63 19.33
CA THR A 42 35.57 -39.33 18.02
C THR A 42 36.59 -39.53 16.89
N ALA A 43 36.26 -40.40 15.93
CA ALA A 43 37.07 -40.62 14.73
C ALA A 43 36.92 -39.46 13.72
N SER A 44 37.93 -39.23 12.88
CA SER A 44 37.95 -38.20 11.83
C SER A 44 36.76 -38.34 10.85
N GLY A 45 36.14 -37.21 10.49
CA GLY A 45 35.00 -37.13 9.57
C GLY A 45 33.90 -36.20 10.09
N GLY A 46 32.70 -36.26 9.49
CA GLY A 46 31.62 -35.30 9.80
C GLY A 46 31.12 -35.27 11.26
N ALA A 47 31.36 -36.33 12.04
CA ALA A 47 31.10 -36.33 13.48
C ALA A 47 32.08 -35.44 14.27
N LEU A 48 33.35 -35.42 13.84
CA LEU A 48 34.37 -34.55 14.42
C LEU A 48 34.12 -33.07 14.05
N ASP A 49 33.65 -32.80 12.83
CA ASP A 49 33.30 -31.44 12.39
C ASP A 49 32.17 -30.86 13.25
N GLN A 50 31.10 -31.62 13.48
CA GLN A 50 29.99 -31.20 14.34
C GLN A 50 30.41 -30.99 15.80
N LEU A 51 31.27 -31.87 16.34
CA LEU A 51 31.85 -31.72 17.67
C LEU A 51 32.71 -30.44 17.76
N THR A 52 33.49 -30.15 16.72
CA THR A 52 34.34 -28.95 16.63
C THR A 52 33.51 -27.67 16.55
N ASP A 53 32.45 -27.67 15.75
CA ASP A 53 31.50 -26.55 15.68
C ASP A 53 30.82 -26.28 17.02
N PHE A 54 30.42 -27.34 17.73
CA PHE A 54 29.84 -27.21 19.07
C PHE A 54 30.86 -26.70 20.10
N LEU A 55 32.11 -27.18 20.06
CA LEU A 55 33.22 -26.66 20.87
C LEU A 55 33.44 -25.17 20.64
N HIS A 56 33.48 -24.74 19.37
CA HIS A 56 33.57 -23.32 19.02
C HIS A 56 32.41 -22.51 19.59
N LEU A 57 31.18 -23.02 19.45
CA LEU A 57 29.99 -22.36 20.01
C LEU A 57 30.10 -22.17 21.52
N VAL A 58 30.46 -23.22 22.27
CA VAL A 58 30.66 -23.16 23.72
C VAL A 58 31.74 -22.12 24.07
N SER A 59 32.87 -22.15 23.38
CA SER A 59 33.97 -21.20 23.58
C SER A 59 33.53 -19.75 23.37
N PHE A 60 32.83 -19.46 22.27
CA PHE A 60 32.34 -18.11 21.99
C PHE A 60 31.31 -17.66 23.02
N ILE A 61 30.35 -18.50 23.39
CA ILE A 61 29.33 -18.13 24.39
C ILE A 61 29.99 -17.80 25.74
N LYS A 62 30.96 -18.60 26.19
CA LYS A 62 31.72 -18.34 27.43
C LYS A 62 32.47 -17.01 27.35
N ALA A 63 33.09 -16.71 26.20
CA ALA A 63 33.81 -15.46 26.00
C ALA A 63 32.87 -14.24 26.00
N LYS A 64 31.68 -14.35 25.39
CA LYS A 64 30.76 -13.23 25.18
C LYS A 64 29.87 -12.88 26.39
N ARG A 65 29.74 -13.77 27.37
CA ARG A 65 29.05 -13.53 28.66
C ARG A 65 27.58 -13.09 28.52
N PHE A 66 26.80 -13.79 27.70
CA PHE A 66 25.35 -13.57 27.61
C PHE A 66 24.62 -14.05 28.87
N SER A 67 23.45 -13.46 29.17
CA SER A 67 22.66 -13.78 30.37
C SER A 67 21.99 -15.16 30.32
N ASN A 68 21.65 -15.67 29.13
CA ASN A 68 21.07 -17.00 28.93
C ASN A 68 21.93 -17.86 27.98
N PRO A 69 23.16 -18.22 28.39
CA PRO A 69 24.15 -18.80 27.49
C PRO A 69 23.81 -20.22 27.00
N ILE A 70 22.88 -20.92 27.66
CA ILE A 70 22.52 -22.31 27.34
C ILE A 70 21.56 -22.40 26.15
N TRP A 71 20.80 -21.35 25.83
CA TRP A 71 19.78 -21.41 24.78
C TRP A 71 20.35 -21.72 23.39
N ALA A 72 21.43 -21.06 22.97
CA ALA A 72 22.09 -21.37 21.70
C ALA A 72 22.61 -22.81 21.64
N LEU A 73 23.09 -23.36 22.76
CA LEU A 73 23.52 -24.76 22.83
C LEU A 73 22.33 -25.71 22.64
N ARG A 74 21.20 -25.43 23.28
CA ARG A 74 19.95 -26.20 23.08
C ARG A 74 19.51 -26.17 21.63
N VAL A 75 19.47 -24.99 21.02
CA VAL A 75 19.12 -24.82 19.60
C VAL A 75 20.07 -25.60 18.70
N PHE A 76 21.38 -25.55 18.93
CA PHE A 76 22.36 -26.31 18.14
C PHE A 76 22.10 -27.83 18.21
N THR A 77 21.78 -28.33 19.40
CA THR A 77 21.58 -29.77 19.66
C THR A 77 20.20 -30.28 19.27
N ASP A 78 19.24 -29.38 19.01
CA ASP A 78 17.88 -29.75 18.64
C ASP A 78 17.87 -30.54 17.33
N LYS A 79 17.07 -31.61 17.31
CA LYS A 79 16.90 -32.50 16.16
C LYS A 79 16.29 -31.79 14.94
N ASN A 80 15.54 -30.71 15.17
CA ASN A 80 14.89 -29.92 14.13
C ASN A 80 15.81 -28.84 13.53
N THR A 81 16.96 -28.58 14.16
CA THR A 81 17.96 -27.62 13.65
C THR A 81 18.81 -28.28 12.58
N ASN A 82 18.70 -27.79 11.35
CA ASN A 82 19.44 -28.32 10.21
C ASN A 82 20.93 -27.96 10.26
N LEU A 83 21.75 -28.63 9.45
CA LEU A 83 23.20 -28.47 9.46
C LEU A 83 23.65 -27.04 9.12
N GLU A 84 23.03 -26.42 8.10
CA GLU A 84 23.39 -25.06 7.67
C GLU A 84 23.12 -24.04 8.78
N THR A 85 22.02 -24.19 9.51
CA THR A 85 21.66 -23.34 10.64
C THR A 85 22.64 -23.50 11.80
N ARG A 86 23.13 -24.71 12.08
CA ARG A 86 24.16 -24.94 13.11
C ARG A 86 25.45 -24.18 12.79
N ILE A 87 25.91 -24.28 11.54
CA ILE A 87 27.08 -23.54 11.04
C ILE A 87 26.83 -22.03 11.13
N ALA A 88 25.66 -21.58 10.69
CA ALA A 88 25.26 -20.17 10.76
C ALA A 88 25.21 -19.65 12.20
N LEU A 89 24.73 -20.45 13.15
CA LEU A 89 24.65 -20.09 14.56
C LEU A 89 26.05 -19.88 15.16
N VAL A 90 26.99 -20.81 14.92
CA VAL A 90 28.39 -20.66 15.35
C VAL A 90 28.98 -19.37 14.78
N LYS A 91 28.80 -19.13 13.48
CA LYS A 91 29.29 -17.93 12.79
C LYS A 91 28.67 -16.65 13.36
N ALA A 92 27.36 -16.63 13.58
CA ALA A 92 26.66 -15.45 14.06
C ALA A 92 27.04 -15.10 15.51
N ILE A 93 27.14 -16.11 16.38
CA ILE A 93 27.57 -15.92 17.78
C ILE A 93 29.02 -15.42 17.86
N ARG A 94 29.89 -15.89 16.97
CA ARG A 94 31.25 -15.36 16.84
C ARG A 94 31.26 -13.86 16.52
N LEU A 95 30.38 -13.42 15.62
CA LEU A 95 30.25 -12.03 15.18
C LEU A 95 29.49 -11.15 16.19
N ALA A 96 28.72 -11.74 17.10
CA ALA A 96 27.92 -11.01 18.07
C ALA A 96 28.80 -10.20 19.05
N PRO A 97 28.40 -8.98 19.44
CA PRO A 97 29.09 -8.23 20.49
C PRO A 97 28.97 -8.90 21.86
N GLU A 98 29.90 -8.59 22.75
CA GLU A 98 29.89 -9.07 24.13
C GLU A 98 28.71 -8.45 24.91
N GLN A 99 28.07 -9.25 25.78
CA GLN A 99 26.99 -8.84 26.69
C GLN A 99 25.77 -8.19 26.01
N GLU A 100 25.57 -8.42 24.72
CA GLU A 100 24.41 -7.92 23.96
C GLU A 100 23.31 -9.00 23.86
N ASP A 101 22.57 -9.17 24.95
CA ASP A 101 21.52 -10.20 25.06
C ASP A 101 20.42 -10.07 24.00
N LYS A 102 20.09 -8.84 23.59
CA LYS A 102 19.10 -8.59 22.51
C LYS A 102 19.50 -9.22 21.18
N ILE A 103 20.80 -9.16 20.86
CA ILE A 103 21.34 -9.74 19.64
C ILE A 103 21.38 -11.26 19.79
N TYR A 104 21.88 -11.75 20.92
CA TYR A 104 21.94 -13.18 21.22
C TYR A 104 20.57 -13.85 21.13
N ASP A 105 19.56 -13.29 21.79
CA ASP A 105 18.20 -13.82 21.78
C ASP A 105 17.61 -13.84 20.36
N LEU A 106 17.83 -12.79 19.56
CA LEU A 106 17.38 -12.77 18.16
C LEU A 106 18.05 -13.89 17.35
N LEU A 107 19.36 -14.10 17.52
CA LEU A 107 20.07 -15.17 16.84
C LEU A 107 19.50 -16.55 17.20
N CYS A 108 19.18 -16.77 18.48
CA CYS A 108 18.54 -17.99 18.94
C CYS A 108 17.15 -18.19 18.33
N PHE A 109 16.29 -17.15 18.31
CA PHE A 109 14.97 -17.22 17.66
C PHE A 109 15.09 -17.58 16.18
N LEU A 110 15.97 -16.89 15.43
CA LEU A 110 16.16 -17.15 14.00
C LEU A 110 16.72 -18.55 13.73
N ALA A 111 17.62 -19.04 14.59
CA ALA A 111 18.19 -20.38 14.46
C ALA A 111 17.15 -21.46 14.79
N GLN A 112 16.30 -21.25 15.78
CA GLN A 112 15.24 -22.20 16.16
C GLN A 112 14.29 -22.49 14.99
N GLU A 113 13.98 -21.48 14.17
CA GLU A 113 13.13 -21.61 12.97
C GLU A 113 13.92 -21.88 11.67
N ASN A 114 15.21 -22.20 11.76
CA ASN A 114 16.10 -22.42 10.61
C ASN A 114 16.13 -21.25 9.59
N LYS A 115 15.98 -20.00 10.07
CA LYS A 115 15.99 -18.78 9.24
C LYS A 115 17.30 -17.99 9.32
N LEU A 116 18.20 -18.35 10.24
CA LEU A 116 19.43 -17.60 10.50
C LEU A 116 20.41 -17.60 9.30
N VAL A 117 20.44 -18.68 8.51
CA VAL A 117 21.39 -18.89 7.41
C VAL A 117 21.45 -17.68 6.47
N ARG A 118 20.28 -17.17 6.04
CA ARG A 118 20.15 -16.01 5.15
C ARG A 118 20.99 -14.82 5.59
N TYR A 119 20.92 -14.46 6.87
CA TYR A 119 21.55 -13.26 7.40
C TYR A 119 23.07 -13.43 7.55
N THR A 120 23.54 -14.67 7.68
CA THR A 120 24.98 -15.01 7.79
C THR A 120 25.65 -15.33 6.45
N ALA A 121 24.85 -15.55 5.39
CA ALA A 121 25.32 -15.92 4.05
C ALA A 121 25.43 -14.73 3.10
N LEU A 122 24.57 -13.72 3.23
CA LEU A 122 24.59 -12.53 2.38
C LEU A 122 25.70 -11.56 2.82
N SER A 123 26.79 -11.52 2.07
CA SER A 123 27.83 -10.50 2.13
C SER A 123 27.65 -9.51 0.97
N HIS A 124 27.53 -8.22 1.27
CA HIS A 124 27.99 -7.20 0.33
C HIS A 124 29.50 -7.17 0.48
N VAL A 125 30.32 -7.42 -0.54
CA VAL A 125 31.26 -6.40 -1.04
C VAL A 125 31.86 -6.83 -2.40
N THR A 126 32.60 -5.91 -3.02
CA THR A 126 33.76 -6.21 -3.89
C THR A 126 35.01 -5.55 -3.26
N PRO A 127 36.22 -6.11 -3.41
CA PRO A 127 37.23 -6.14 -2.32
C PRO A 127 38.24 -4.99 -2.12
N VAL A 128 38.82 -4.97 -0.92
CA VAL A 128 39.98 -4.16 -0.50
C VAL A 128 41.25 -4.72 -1.12
N ARG A 129 41.82 -4.00 -2.10
CA ARG A 129 43.06 -4.33 -2.82
C ARG A 129 44.32 -3.90 -2.05
N PHE A 130 45.16 -4.85 -1.63
CA PHE A 130 46.47 -4.63 -1.03
C PHE A 130 47.56 -4.89 -2.04
N ALA A 131 48.24 -3.85 -2.48
CA ALA A 131 49.44 -3.97 -3.28
C ALA A 131 50.61 -4.40 -2.36
N MET A 132 51.02 -5.65 -2.45
CA MET A 132 52.09 -6.23 -1.63
C MET A 132 53.39 -6.24 -2.42
N ASP A 133 54.46 -5.72 -1.80
CA ASP A 133 55.80 -5.71 -2.36
C ASP A 133 56.51 -7.05 -2.05
N LYS A 134 57.04 -7.71 -3.07
CA LYS A 134 57.79 -8.97 -2.93
C LYS A 134 59.26 -8.75 -2.58
N GLY A 135 59.72 -7.51 -2.48
CA GLY A 135 61.11 -7.21 -2.15
C GLY A 135 62.10 -7.45 -3.30
N ASP A 136 61.61 -7.70 -4.52
CA ASP A 136 62.37 -7.65 -5.76
C ASP A 136 61.68 -6.67 -6.70
N SER A 137 62.49 -5.79 -7.29
CA SER A 137 62.12 -4.42 -7.67
C SER A 137 61.19 -4.25 -8.88
N ASP A 138 60.33 -5.21 -9.24
CA ASP A 138 59.38 -5.01 -10.35
C ASP A 138 58.12 -5.91 -10.39
N SER A 139 57.63 -6.46 -9.27
CA SER A 139 56.29 -7.09 -9.29
C SER A 139 55.45 -6.82 -8.04
N LEU A 140 54.51 -5.87 -8.14
CA LEU A 140 53.40 -5.67 -7.21
C LEU A 140 52.31 -6.71 -7.49
N TYR A 141 51.88 -7.47 -6.48
CA TYR A 141 50.64 -8.26 -6.57
C TYR A 141 49.57 -7.67 -5.64
N ILE A 142 48.31 -7.78 -6.04
CA ILE A 142 47.17 -7.17 -5.36
C ILE A 142 46.37 -8.25 -4.60
N GLU A 143 46.12 -8.06 -3.31
CA GLU A 143 45.32 -8.95 -2.44
C GLU A 143 43.96 -8.33 -2.09
N GLU A 144 42.83 -9.03 -2.29
CA GLU A 144 41.48 -8.44 -2.25
C GLU A 144 40.60 -8.93 -1.06
N TYR A 145 40.18 -8.07 -0.11
CA TYR A 145 39.31 -8.45 1.04
C TYR A 145 37.92 -7.79 1.09
N SER A 146 36.85 -8.57 1.20
CA SER A 146 35.48 -8.08 1.01
C SER A 146 34.42 -8.87 1.79
N GLU A 147 34.03 -8.47 3.02
CA GLU A 147 32.82 -9.01 3.68
C GLU A 147 32.07 -8.01 4.60
N TRP A 148 30.93 -7.44 4.16
CA TRP A 148 29.93 -6.82 5.04
C TRP A 148 28.65 -7.65 5.02
N TYR A 149 28.34 -8.30 6.15
CA TYR A 149 27.22 -9.23 6.27
C TYR A 149 25.91 -8.52 6.61
N LEU A 150 24.81 -8.97 6.02
CA LEU A 150 23.44 -8.55 6.38
C LEU A 150 23.16 -8.71 7.90
N ILE A 151 23.84 -9.65 8.56
CA ILE A 151 23.77 -9.84 10.01
C ILE A 151 24.10 -8.57 10.81
N PHE A 152 24.98 -7.69 10.29
CA PHE A 152 25.36 -6.46 11.00
C PHE A 152 24.26 -5.40 10.97
N ASP A 153 23.48 -5.33 9.89
CA ASP A 153 22.27 -4.50 9.87
C ASP A 153 21.25 -4.98 10.89
N VAL A 154 21.07 -6.30 10.96
CA VAL A 154 20.20 -6.94 11.95
C VAL A 154 20.68 -6.65 13.38
N PHE A 155 21.99 -6.66 13.63
CA PHE A 155 22.55 -6.24 14.93
C PHE A 155 22.27 -4.77 15.22
N GLY A 156 22.44 -3.90 14.22
CA GLY A 156 22.08 -2.48 14.33
C GLY A 156 20.60 -2.28 14.66
N LEU A 157 19.73 -3.13 14.10
CA LEU A 157 18.30 -3.13 14.36
C LEU A 157 17.97 -3.53 15.80
N CYS A 158 18.55 -4.62 16.32
CA CYS A 158 18.41 -5.04 17.72
C CYS A 158 18.79 -3.92 18.70
N LYS A 159 19.87 -3.20 18.40
CA LYS A 159 20.34 -2.10 19.25
C LYS A 159 19.32 -0.97 19.35
N SER A 160 18.56 -0.71 18.29
CA SER A 160 17.54 0.34 18.26
C SER A 160 16.23 -0.01 19.00
N LEU A 161 16.03 -1.28 19.38
CA LEU A 161 14.81 -1.74 20.03
C LEU A 161 15.01 -2.05 21.52
N PRO A 162 13.97 -1.85 22.36
CA PRO A 162 13.85 -2.47 23.67
C PRO A 162 13.87 -4.01 23.59
N HIS A 163 14.40 -4.66 24.63
CA HIS A 163 14.54 -6.13 24.68
C HIS A 163 13.21 -6.86 24.51
N HIS A 164 12.14 -6.39 25.16
CA HIS A 164 10.83 -7.03 25.08
C HIS A 164 10.18 -7.04 23.68
N LEU A 165 10.71 -6.26 22.72
CA LEU A 165 10.26 -6.24 21.33
C LEU A 165 11.08 -7.16 20.41
N ILE A 166 12.18 -7.75 20.90
CA ILE A 166 13.02 -8.66 20.11
C ILE A 166 12.24 -9.87 19.58
N PRO A 167 11.32 -10.50 20.33
CA PRO A 167 10.49 -11.58 19.77
C PRO A 167 9.65 -11.15 18.57
N LEU A 168 9.04 -9.95 18.61
CA LEU A 168 8.25 -9.44 17.47
C LEU A 168 9.12 -9.15 16.25
N LEU A 169 10.35 -8.67 16.47
CA LEU A 169 11.31 -8.50 15.39
C LEU A 169 11.70 -9.86 14.78
N ALA A 170 11.90 -10.87 15.62
CA ALA A 170 12.18 -12.22 15.17
C ALA A 170 11.03 -12.75 14.31
N ASP A 171 9.79 -12.66 14.79
CA ASP A 171 8.58 -13.06 14.06
C ASP A 171 8.53 -12.41 12.66
N LEU A 172 8.78 -11.10 12.59
CA LEU A 172 8.83 -10.38 11.31
C LEU A 172 9.91 -10.95 10.37
N LEU A 173 11.13 -11.13 10.87
CA LEU A 173 12.26 -11.64 10.09
C LEU A 173 12.13 -13.13 9.69
N ILE A 174 11.30 -13.89 10.42
CA ILE A 174 11.01 -15.31 10.16
C ILE A 174 9.91 -15.45 9.12
N GLU A 175 8.81 -14.71 9.30
CA GLU A 175 7.65 -14.74 8.39
C GLU A 175 7.95 -14.08 7.05
N THR A 176 8.85 -13.10 7.04
CA THR A 176 9.07 -12.24 5.87
C THR A 176 10.53 -12.20 5.44
N ASN A 177 10.72 -12.27 4.13
CA ASN A 177 12.02 -12.27 3.50
C ASN A 177 12.47 -10.82 3.20
N LEU A 178 12.62 -9.98 4.24
CA LEU A 178 12.90 -8.54 4.11
C LEU A 178 14.12 -8.24 3.23
N SER A 179 13.98 -7.30 2.29
CA SER A 179 15.11 -6.80 1.49
C SER A 179 16.08 -5.99 2.35
N VAL A 180 17.32 -5.83 1.89
CA VAL A 180 18.33 -4.98 2.58
C VAL A 180 17.79 -3.56 2.76
N GLU A 181 17.18 -3.00 1.71
CA GLU A 181 16.52 -1.69 1.79
C GLU A 181 15.43 -1.63 2.85
N ALA A 182 14.60 -2.66 2.98
CA ALA A 182 13.56 -2.72 4.00
C ALA A 182 14.15 -2.78 5.43
N ILE A 183 15.24 -3.52 5.64
CA ILE A 183 15.94 -3.60 6.93
C ILE A 183 16.52 -2.24 7.33
N LEU A 184 17.14 -1.53 6.38
CA LEU A 184 17.67 -0.18 6.61
C LEU A 184 16.53 0.81 6.94
N SER A 185 15.45 0.79 6.16
CA SER A 185 14.25 1.60 6.45
C SER A 185 13.65 1.27 7.82
N LEU A 186 13.60 -0.01 8.20
CA LEU A 186 13.10 -0.46 9.49
C LEU A 186 13.97 0.06 10.66
N SER A 187 15.29 0.10 10.49
CA SER A 187 16.19 0.72 11.49
C SER A 187 15.90 2.20 11.68
N THR A 188 15.69 2.94 10.59
CA THR A 188 15.31 4.36 10.69
C THR A 188 13.94 4.55 11.32
N PHE A 189 12.98 3.67 10.99
CA PHE A 189 11.64 3.68 11.53
C PHE A 189 11.61 3.42 13.04
N PHE A 190 12.33 2.42 13.56
CA PHE A 190 12.34 2.17 15.01
C PHE A 190 13.02 3.29 15.80
N LYS A 191 14.08 3.91 15.26
CA LYS A 191 14.64 5.13 15.85
C LYS A 191 13.61 6.26 15.90
N PHE A 192 12.80 6.41 14.84
CA PHE A 192 11.71 7.38 14.79
C PHE A 192 10.61 7.06 15.81
N ILE A 193 10.11 5.83 15.86
CA ILE A 193 9.10 5.38 16.82
C ILE A 193 9.55 5.54 18.27
N ASN A 194 10.83 5.25 18.56
CA ASN A 194 11.40 5.47 19.88
C ASN A 194 11.39 6.95 20.28
N LYS A 195 11.69 7.87 19.35
CA LYS A 195 11.58 9.31 19.59
C LYS A 195 10.14 9.76 19.84
N LEU A 196 9.15 9.08 19.28
CA LEU A 196 7.73 9.34 19.52
C LEU A 196 7.20 8.69 20.81
N GLY A 197 7.99 7.85 21.49
CA GLY A 197 7.53 7.12 22.67
C GLY A 197 6.53 6.00 22.36
N LEU A 198 6.44 5.54 21.10
CA LEU A 198 5.46 4.54 20.65
C LEU A 198 6.01 3.09 20.63
N VAL A 199 6.99 2.78 21.49
CA VAL A 199 7.69 1.48 21.55
C VAL A 199 6.95 0.42 22.38
N GLN A 200 5.63 0.55 22.53
CA GLN A 200 4.81 -0.42 23.26
C GLN A 200 4.55 -1.66 22.39
N ARG A 201 4.51 -2.84 23.01
CA ARG A 201 4.38 -4.12 22.29
C ARG A 201 3.13 -4.16 21.42
N GLU A 202 2.00 -3.73 21.97
CA GLU A 202 0.69 -3.76 21.33
C GLU A 202 0.64 -2.86 20.09
N ILE A 203 1.28 -1.68 20.17
CA ILE A 203 1.38 -0.72 19.07
C ILE A 203 2.26 -1.29 17.95
N ILE A 204 3.46 -1.75 18.28
CA ILE A 204 4.38 -2.33 17.29
C ILE A 204 3.79 -3.56 16.63
N GLN A 205 3.14 -4.43 17.41
CA GLN A 205 2.46 -5.62 16.90
C GLN A 205 1.38 -5.26 15.87
N SER A 206 0.60 -4.21 16.12
CA SER A 206 -0.40 -3.71 15.17
C SER A 206 0.21 -3.14 13.88
N MET A 207 1.44 -2.64 13.94
CA MET A 207 2.17 -2.09 12.80
C MET A 207 2.88 -3.17 11.96
N LEU A 208 3.15 -4.37 12.49
CA LEU A 208 3.94 -5.42 11.83
C LEU A 208 3.57 -5.69 10.36
N PRO A 209 2.28 -5.77 9.95
CA PRO A 209 1.93 -6.00 8.55
C PRO A 209 2.46 -4.92 7.59
N GLN A 210 2.64 -3.69 8.06
CA GLN A 210 3.17 -2.56 7.28
C GLN A 210 4.71 -2.50 7.26
N LEU A 211 5.39 -3.31 8.07
CA LEU A 211 6.86 -3.28 8.22
C LEU A 211 7.59 -4.23 7.27
N ARG A 212 6.90 -4.74 6.24
CA ARG A 212 7.40 -5.77 5.31
C ARG A 212 8.18 -5.19 4.13
N TYR A 213 7.81 -4.00 3.67
CA TYR A 213 8.37 -3.36 2.48
C TYR A 213 8.76 -1.93 2.79
N LYS A 214 9.86 -1.46 2.18
CA LYS A 214 10.35 -0.08 2.34
C LYS A 214 9.27 0.96 2.09
N SER A 215 8.52 0.85 0.99
CA SER A 215 7.44 1.79 0.64
C SER A 215 6.33 1.84 1.69
N SER A 216 5.96 0.69 2.26
CA SER A 216 4.96 0.59 3.34
C SER A 216 5.47 1.20 4.65
N ILE A 217 6.73 0.94 5.00
CA ILE A 217 7.40 1.53 6.18
C ILE A 217 7.44 3.06 6.05
N GLU A 218 7.90 3.58 4.91
CA GLU A 218 7.97 5.02 4.63
C GLU A 218 6.58 5.66 4.64
N THR A 219 5.57 4.96 4.11
CA THR A 219 4.17 5.39 4.14
C THR A 219 3.63 5.50 5.56
N LEU A 220 3.89 4.50 6.40
CA LEU A 220 3.51 4.51 7.81
C LEU A 220 4.24 5.62 8.58
N GLN A 221 5.55 5.77 8.37
CA GLN A 221 6.35 6.83 8.99
C GLN A 221 5.83 8.22 8.62
N SER A 222 5.52 8.44 7.34
CA SER A 222 4.93 9.69 6.84
C SER A 222 3.56 9.96 7.48
N PHE A 223 2.72 8.93 7.60
CA PHE A 223 1.41 9.06 8.25
C PHE A 223 1.52 9.41 9.75
N LEU A 224 2.39 8.73 10.49
CA LEU A 224 2.63 9.05 11.91
C LEU A 224 3.24 10.44 12.10
N SER A 225 4.12 10.88 11.19
CA SER A 225 4.64 12.24 11.17
C SER A 225 3.52 13.25 10.94
N TYR A 226 2.63 12.99 9.98
CA TYR A 226 1.46 13.84 9.74
C TYR A 226 0.58 13.96 10.99
N LEU A 227 0.28 12.85 11.69
CA LEU A 227 -0.50 12.90 12.93
C LEU A 227 0.20 13.73 14.01
N ARG A 228 1.51 13.56 14.17
CA ARG A 228 2.30 14.34 15.14
C ARG A 228 2.26 15.83 14.81
N ASP A 229 2.54 16.18 13.54
CA ASP A 229 2.68 17.57 13.10
C ASP A 229 1.37 18.36 13.17
N HIS A 230 0.24 17.67 13.36
CA HIS A 230 -1.11 18.23 13.51
C HIS A 230 -1.72 18.01 14.91
N ASP A 231 -0.91 17.59 15.90
CA ASP A 231 -1.33 17.32 17.28
C ASP A 231 -2.40 16.21 17.43
N LEU A 232 -2.45 15.28 16.48
CA LEU A 232 -3.37 14.13 16.46
C LEU A 232 -2.71 12.83 16.95
N LEU A 233 -1.41 12.83 17.24
CA LEU A 233 -0.70 11.64 17.72
C LEU A 233 -0.94 11.41 19.22
N ASN A 234 -2.07 10.82 19.56
CA ASN A 234 -2.45 10.49 20.93
C ASN A 234 -3.15 9.11 21.00
N PRO A 235 -3.27 8.49 22.19
CA PRO A 235 -3.86 7.16 22.33
C PRO A 235 -5.30 7.05 21.78
N HIS A 236 -6.13 8.09 21.95
CA HIS A 236 -7.52 8.08 21.49
C HIS A 236 -7.66 8.06 19.97
N ILE A 237 -6.70 8.63 19.23
CA ILE A 237 -6.61 8.52 17.77
C ILE A 237 -5.96 7.21 17.35
N LEU A 238 -4.89 6.80 18.03
CA LEU A 238 -4.12 5.62 17.67
C LEU A 238 -4.94 4.33 17.82
N GLU A 239 -5.68 4.17 18.90
CA GLU A 239 -6.46 2.96 19.19
C GLU A 239 -7.42 2.56 18.03
N PRO A 240 -8.30 3.43 17.50
CA PRO A 240 -9.13 3.09 16.34
C PRO A 240 -8.38 3.08 15.00
N THR A 241 -7.21 3.72 14.91
CA THR A 241 -6.44 3.85 13.66
C THR A 241 -5.55 2.63 13.41
N LEU A 242 -4.93 2.06 14.44
CA LEU A 242 -3.97 0.96 14.31
C LEU A 242 -4.54 -0.29 13.60
N PRO A 243 -5.77 -0.74 13.88
CA PRO A 243 -6.37 -1.87 13.14
C PRO A 243 -6.59 -1.59 11.65
N LEU A 244 -6.68 -0.31 11.27
CA LEU A 244 -7.00 0.15 9.92
C LEU A 244 -5.77 0.51 9.09
N LEU A 245 -4.55 0.26 9.57
CA LEU A 245 -3.31 0.63 8.87
C LEU A 245 -3.16 0.03 7.47
N HIS A 246 -3.87 -1.06 7.17
CA HIS A 246 -3.93 -1.65 5.83
C HIS A 246 -4.68 -0.75 4.82
N HIS A 247 -5.48 0.22 5.28
CA HIS A 247 -6.14 1.25 4.48
C HIS A 247 -5.37 2.58 4.49
N SER A 248 -4.05 2.54 4.30
CA SER A 248 -3.15 3.69 4.49
C SER A 248 -3.56 4.95 3.71
N ASN A 249 -4.00 4.80 2.45
CA ASN A 249 -4.46 5.93 1.62
C ASN A 249 -5.78 6.52 2.16
N ALA A 250 -6.73 5.68 2.56
CA ALA A 250 -7.99 6.13 3.14
C ALA A 250 -7.78 6.86 4.46
N LEU A 251 -6.88 6.35 5.32
CA LEU A 251 -6.49 7.02 6.56
C LEU A 251 -5.91 8.40 6.28
N LYS A 252 -4.92 8.51 5.38
CA LYS A 252 -4.34 9.80 4.99
C LYS A 252 -5.40 10.78 4.51
N ASN A 253 -6.31 10.34 3.63
CA ASN A 253 -7.38 11.18 3.10
C ASN A 253 -8.36 11.60 4.20
N PHE A 254 -8.77 10.68 5.08
CA PHE A 254 -9.66 10.96 6.20
C PHE A 254 -9.07 12.03 7.13
N PHE A 255 -7.85 11.81 7.63
CA PHE A 255 -7.21 12.75 8.54
C PHE A 255 -6.89 14.09 7.89
N ALA A 256 -6.68 14.14 6.56
CA ALA A 256 -6.58 15.39 5.83
C ALA A 256 -7.93 16.12 5.71
N ILE A 257 -9.00 15.40 5.39
CA ILE A 257 -10.34 15.96 5.16
C ILE A 257 -10.99 16.45 6.45
N TYR A 258 -10.87 15.68 7.53
CA TYR A 258 -11.52 15.97 8.81
C TYR A 258 -10.60 16.60 9.84
N LEU A 259 -9.44 17.13 9.41
CA LEU A 259 -8.43 17.69 10.30
C LEU A 259 -9.02 18.71 11.31
N LYS A 260 -9.86 19.63 10.84
CA LYS A 260 -10.43 20.69 11.70
C LYS A 260 -11.41 20.10 12.72
N GLU A 261 -12.21 19.15 12.29
CA GLU A 261 -13.20 18.47 13.13
C GLU A 261 -12.55 17.56 14.18
N LEU A 262 -11.41 16.96 13.83
CA LEU A 262 -10.58 16.17 14.75
C LEU A 262 -9.77 17.04 15.72
N GLN A 263 -9.56 18.32 15.42
CA GLN A 263 -8.94 19.27 16.35
C GLN A 263 -9.97 19.98 17.25
N CYS A 264 -11.26 19.84 16.96
CA CYS A 264 -12.34 20.46 17.73
C CYS A 264 -12.95 19.47 18.73
N LEU A 265 -12.99 19.84 20.01
CA LEU A 265 -13.48 18.98 21.11
C LEU A 265 -14.93 18.52 20.91
N ASP A 266 -15.78 19.38 20.34
CA ASP A 266 -17.21 19.10 20.20
C ASP A 266 -17.52 18.09 19.08
N SER A 267 -16.70 18.04 18.03
CA SER A 267 -16.89 17.17 16.85
C SER A 267 -15.94 15.98 16.81
N TYR A 268 -14.90 15.96 17.64
CA TYR A 268 -13.85 14.95 17.65
C TYR A 268 -14.39 13.53 17.70
N GLN A 269 -15.21 13.22 18.71
CA GLN A 269 -15.69 11.86 18.95
C GLN A 269 -16.59 11.37 17.81
N GLU A 270 -17.50 12.22 17.34
CA GLU A 270 -18.44 11.86 16.28
C GLU A 270 -17.73 11.67 14.94
N THR A 271 -16.74 12.53 14.66
CA THR A 271 -15.90 12.40 13.47
C THR A 271 -15.13 11.09 13.50
N LEU A 272 -14.49 10.75 14.63
CA LEU A 272 -13.67 9.55 14.74
C LEU A 272 -14.48 8.25 14.61
N LYS A 273 -15.75 8.23 15.03
CA LYS A 273 -16.65 7.07 14.80
C LYS A 273 -16.82 6.75 13.32
N ASN A 274 -16.73 7.76 12.45
CA ASN A 274 -16.85 7.59 11.01
C ASN A 274 -15.60 7.02 10.34
N LEU A 275 -14.46 6.91 11.04
CA LEU A 275 -13.18 6.47 10.49
C LEU A 275 -13.29 5.07 9.84
N ASN A 276 -13.87 4.11 10.56
CA ASN A 276 -13.99 2.74 10.04
C ASN A 276 -14.89 2.69 8.81
N LEU A 277 -16.04 3.36 8.85
CA LEU A 277 -16.95 3.42 7.70
C LEU A 277 -16.28 4.10 6.50
N TYR A 278 -15.55 5.20 6.72
CA TYR A 278 -14.81 5.89 5.67
C TYR A 278 -13.78 4.95 5.00
N CYS A 279 -13.02 4.20 5.80
CA CYS A 279 -12.05 3.22 5.29
C CYS A 279 -12.75 2.11 4.49
N GLN A 280 -13.86 1.55 4.99
CA GLN A 280 -14.64 0.53 4.30
C GLN A 280 -15.18 1.02 2.95
N LEU A 281 -15.72 2.24 2.92
CA LEU A 281 -16.21 2.86 1.68
C LEU A 281 -15.07 3.29 0.73
N SER A 282 -13.82 3.31 1.19
CA SER A 282 -12.65 3.59 0.33
C SER A 282 -12.08 2.33 -0.34
N VAL A 283 -12.54 1.14 0.06
CA VAL A 283 -12.08 -0.12 -0.54
C VAL A 283 -12.58 -0.22 -1.99
N HIS A 284 -11.66 -0.53 -2.89
CA HIS A 284 -11.93 -0.76 -4.31
C HIS A 284 -12.51 -2.16 -4.54
N ASP A 285 -13.43 -2.30 -5.49
CA ASP A 285 -13.95 -3.59 -5.91
C ASP A 285 -12.86 -4.41 -6.62
N LYS A 286 -12.58 -5.62 -6.13
CA LYS A 286 -11.53 -6.50 -6.68
C LYS A 286 -11.83 -6.99 -8.10
N ASP A 287 -13.10 -6.96 -8.50
CA ASP A 287 -13.53 -7.39 -9.84
C ASP A 287 -13.53 -6.25 -10.87
N SER A 288 -13.20 -5.02 -10.43
CA SER A 288 -13.06 -3.87 -11.33
C SER A 288 -11.72 -3.91 -12.07
N TYR A 289 -11.76 -3.52 -13.35
CA TYR A 289 -10.54 -3.36 -14.17
C TYR A 289 -9.85 -2.01 -13.95
N ASP A 290 -10.39 -1.13 -13.13
CA ASP A 290 -9.79 0.19 -12.90
C ASP A 290 -8.56 0.09 -11.99
N ASP A 291 -7.56 0.92 -12.27
CA ASP A 291 -6.37 1.03 -11.44
C ASP A 291 -6.72 1.69 -10.10
N GLU A 292 -6.13 1.20 -9.01
CA GLU A 292 -6.31 1.81 -7.70
C GLU A 292 -5.67 3.20 -7.67
N VAL A 293 -6.47 4.21 -7.29
CA VAL A 293 -6.02 5.60 -7.21
C VAL A 293 -5.96 6.03 -5.74
N PRO A 294 -4.78 6.31 -5.18
CA PRO A 294 -4.62 6.68 -3.77
C PRO A 294 -5.44 7.89 -3.32
N THR A 295 -5.71 8.83 -4.24
CA THR A 295 -6.48 10.05 -3.96
C THR A 295 -8.00 9.85 -4.07
N ASN A 296 -8.47 8.67 -4.51
CA ASN A 296 -9.90 8.40 -4.52
C ASN A 296 -10.43 8.41 -3.10
N THR A 297 -11.38 9.31 -2.87
CA THR A 297 -12.18 9.33 -1.66
C THR A 297 -13.41 8.42 -1.84
N PRO A 298 -14.14 8.06 -0.76
CA PRO A 298 -15.35 7.24 -0.88
C PRO A 298 -16.40 7.77 -1.87
N LEU A 299 -16.51 9.10 -2.02
CA LEU A 299 -17.41 9.71 -3.01
C LEU A 299 -16.97 9.40 -4.44
N HIS A 300 -15.67 9.52 -4.74
CA HIS A 300 -15.13 9.16 -6.05
C HIS A 300 -15.33 7.66 -6.33
N GLN A 301 -15.03 6.82 -5.33
CA GLN A 301 -15.15 5.38 -5.47
C GLN A 301 -16.60 4.94 -5.74
N ALA A 302 -17.57 5.54 -5.05
CA ALA A 302 -18.98 5.25 -5.28
C ALA A 302 -19.45 5.61 -6.70
N ILE A 303 -18.93 6.70 -7.28
CA ILE A 303 -19.23 7.12 -8.66
C ILE A 303 -18.58 6.16 -9.67
N ILE A 304 -17.31 5.81 -9.45
CA ILE A 304 -16.55 4.88 -10.32
C ILE A 304 -17.24 3.51 -10.36
N GLU A 305 -17.66 3.00 -9.21
CA GLU A 305 -18.36 1.72 -9.06
C GLU A 305 -19.84 1.78 -9.44
N ARG A 306 -20.38 2.98 -9.72
CA ARG A 306 -21.82 3.21 -9.99
C ARG A 306 -22.70 2.63 -8.88
N ASN A 307 -22.29 2.82 -7.62
CA ASN A 307 -22.91 2.23 -6.45
C ASN A 307 -23.70 3.29 -5.64
N PRO A 308 -25.03 3.37 -5.80
CA PRO A 308 -25.84 4.40 -5.14
C PRO A 308 -25.88 4.23 -3.62
N SER A 309 -25.79 2.99 -3.09
CA SER A 309 -25.76 2.75 -1.64
C SER A 309 -24.46 3.26 -1.03
N LYS A 310 -23.32 2.99 -1.68
CA LYS A 310 -22.01 3.49 -1.27
C LYS A 310 -21.96 5.02 -1.35
N LEU A 311 -22.55 5.60 -2.40
CA LEU A 311 -22.66 7.06 -2.55
C LEU A 311 -23.47 7.67 -1.42
N GLN A 312 -24.65 7.11 -1.12
CA GLN A 312 -25.50 7.60 -0.06
C GLN A 312 -24.77 7.54 1.29
N GLN A 313 -24.14 6.42 1.63
CA GLN A 313 -23.36 6.29 2.87
C GLN A 313 -22.18 7.30 2.92
N ALA A 314 -21.45 7.48 1.82
CA ALA A 314 -20.38 8.46 1.74
C ALA A 314 -20.90 9.91 1.93
N LEU A 315 -22.07 10.25 1.38
CA LEU A 315 -22.69 11.56 1.56
C LEU A 315 -23.15 11.85 3.00
N HIS A 316 -23.42 10.81 3.81
CA HIS A 316 -23.68 11.00 5.24
C HIS A 316 -22.45 11.47 6.02
N LEU A 317 -21.25 11.19 5.49
CA LEU A 317 -19.99 11.65 6.07
C LEU A 317 -19.60 13.06 5.55
N ALA A 318 -20.36 13.63 4.61
CA ALA A 318 -19.97 14.84 3.90
C ALA A 318 -19.80 16.07 4.79
N ASN A 319 -18.60 16.64 4.75
CA ASN A 319 -18.33 18.05 5.07
C ASN A 319 -17.90 18.80 3.80
N SER A 320 -17.71 20.12 3.90
CA SER A 320 -17.30 20.93 2.74
C SER A 320 -15.95 20.48 2.15
N LYS A 321 -14.96 20.16 2.99
CA LYS A 321 -13.63 19.71 2.54
C LYS A 321 -13.67 18.36 1.82
N PHE A 322 -14.57 17.46 2.22
CA PHE A 322 -14.76 16.15 1.62
C PHE A 322 -15.40 16.27 0.23
N LEU A 323 -16.44 17.10 0.10
CA LEU A 323 -17.10 17.36 -1.19
C LEU A 323 -16.19 18.05 -2.20
N LEU A 324 -15.26 18.87 -1.71
CA LEU A 324 -14.27 19.59 -2.52
C LEU A 324 -12.93 18.85 -2.67
N ALA A 325 -12.75 17.71 -2.01
CA ALA A 325 -11.56 16.89 -2.19
C ALA A 325 -11.49 16.39 -3.63
N THR A 326 -10.29 16.38 -4.21
CA THR A 326 -10.08 16.04 -5.61
C THR A 326 -9.30 14.75 -5.80
N SER A 327 -9.71 13.94 -6.78
CA SER A 327 -8.91 12.84 -7.33
C SER A 327 -8.67 13.05 -8.82
N TYR A 328 -7.42 12.94 -9.27
CA TYR A 328 -6.99 13.36 -10.63
C TYR A 328 -7.54 14.74 -11.04
N GLY A 329 -7.54 15.69 -10.10
CA GLY A 329 -8.05 17.04 -10.32
C GLY A 329 -9.57 17.18 -10.40
N ASN A 330 -10.35 16.09 -10.25
CA ASN A 330 -11.81 16.13 -10.27
C ASN A 330 -12.37 16.12 -8.84
N THR A 331 -13.36 16.94 -8.54
CA THR A 331 -14.25 16.70 -7.38
C THR A 331 -15.23 15.59 -7.70
N ALA A 332 -15.91 15.05 -6.69
CA ALA A 332 -16.96 14.05 -6.88
C ALA A 332 -18.09 14.55 -7.81
N LEU A 333 -18.55 15.80 -7.65
CA LEU A 333 -19.57 16.38 -8.53
C LEU A 333 -19.09 16.46 -9.99
N LEU A 334 -17.86 16.92 -10.18
CA LEU A 334 -17.28 17.05 -11.51
C LEU A 334 -17.10 15.68 -12.17
N LEU A 335 -16.62 14.69 -11.42
CA LEU A 335 -16.48 13.32 -11.90
C LEU A 335 -17.85 12.73 -12.28
N ALA A 336 -18.88 12.86 -11.44
CA ALA A 336 -20.22 12.35 -11.75
C ALA A 336 -20.78 12.97 -13.05
N CYS A 337 -20.64 14.29 -13.23
CA CYS A 337 -21.07 14.96 -14.47
C CYS A 337 -20.25 14.47 -15.67
N LYS A 338 -18.92 14.35 -15.54
CA LYS A 338 -18.02 13.86 -16.58
C LYS A 338 -18.38 12.43 -17.02
N LEU A 339 -18.74 11.57 -16.07
CA LEU A 339 -19.15 10.18 -16.31
C LEU A 339 -20.61 10.04 -16.77
N ALA A 340 -21.31 11.14 -17.01
CA ALA A 340 -22.73 11.17 -17.35
C ALA A 340 -23.65 10.52 -16.29
N ASP A 341 -23.22 10.46 -15.02
CA ASP A 341 -24.03 9.97 -13.91
C ASP A 341 -24.91 11.10 -13.35
N LYS A 342 -26.00 11.39 -14.07
CA LYS A 342 -26.94 12.48 -13.72
C LYS A 342 -27.48 12.35 -12.29
N GLU A 343 -27.80 11.13 -11.85
CA GLU A 343 -28.42 10.90 -10.54
C GLU A 343 -27.41 11.05 -9.41
N ALA A 344 -26.19 10.50 -9.55
CA ALA A 344 -25.14 10.75 -8.57
C ALA A 344 -24.79 12.24 -8.47
N ALA A 345 -24.69 12.92 -9.62
CA ALA A 345 -24.44 14.37 -9.66
C ALA A 345 -25.50 15.16 -8.89
N ARG A 346 -26.79 14.80 -9.03
CA ARG A 346 -27.89 15.43 -8.28
C ARG A 346 -27.78 15.24 -6.77
N HIS A 347 -27.50 14.03 -6.31
CA HIS A 347 -27.34 13.77 -4.88
C HIS A 347 -26.16 14.56 -4.28
N ILE A 348 -25.03 14.60 -4.98
CA ILE A 348 -23.85 15.36 -4.56
C ILE A 348 -24.15 16.87 -4.58
N LEU A 349 -24.79 17.36 -5.65
CA LEU A 349 -25.14 18.77 -5.81
C LEU A 349 -26.07 19.24 -4.68
N SER A 350 -27.08 18.45 -4.34
CA SER A 350 -27.98 18.73 -3.21
C SER A 350 -27.19 18.90 -1.91
N LYS A 351 -26.27 17.98 -1.62
CA LYS A 351 -25.44 18.06 -0.40
C LYS A 351 -24.45 19.22 -0.44
N MET A 352 -23.89 19.53 -1.60
CA MET A 352 -23.03 20.70 -1.80
C MET A 352 -23.80 22.01 -1.59
N HIS A 353 -25.04 22.09 -2.06
CA HIS A 353 -25.90 23.25 -1.85
C HIS A 353 -26.25 23.44 -0.37
N GLU A 354 -26.62 22.36 0.33
CA GLU A 354 -26.89 22.37 1.79
C GLU A 354 -25.70 22.91 2.58
N LEU A 355 -24.48 22.53 2.21
CA LEU A 355 -23.24 22.94 2.87
C LEU A 355 -22.61 24.21 2.28
N GLY A 356 -23.28 24.90 1.35
CA GLY A 356 -22.79 26.14 0.73
C GLY A 356 -21.47 25.97 -0.04
N CYS A 357 -21.21 24.80 -0.61
CA CYS A 357 -19.99 24.50 -1.35
C CYS A 357 -20.03 25.07 -2.77
N THR A 358 -18.88 25.51 -3.28
CA THR A 358 -18.74 25.92 -4.69
C THR A 358 -18.87 24.73 -5.63
N VAL A 359 -19.62 24.90 -6.73
CA VAL A 359 -19.80 23.89 -7.79
C VAL A 359 -18.93 24.16 -9.03
N ASN A 360 -18.05 25.15 -8.94
CA ASN A 360 -17.29 25.69 -10.07
C ASN A 360 -15.88 25.09 -10.24
N HIS A 361 -15.59 23.98 -9.56
CA HIS A 361 -14.32 23.28 -9.75
C HIS A 361 -14.17 22.82 -11.20
N ALA A 362 -12.97 22.96 -11.75
CA ALA A 362 -12.65 22.64 -13.13
C ALA A 362 -11.56 21.56 -13.18
N ASP A 363 -11.63 20.69 -14.19
CA ASP A 363 -10.60 19.68 -14.43
C ASP A 363 -9.37 20.26 -15.15
N ALA A 364 -8.45 19.40 -15.55
CA ALA A 364 -7.22 19.78 -16.24
C ALA A 364 -7.45 20.50 -17.58
N GLN A 365 -8.64 20.35 -18.20
CA GLN A 365 -9.01 21.06 -19.43
C GLN A 365 -9.89 22.28 -19.15
N GLY A 366 -10.06 22.68 -17.89
CA GLY A 366 -10.94 23.78 -17.51
C GLY A 366 -12.43 23.46 -17.63
N MET A 367 -12.81 22.20 -17.86
CA MET A 367 -14.20 21.79 -17.90
C MET A 367 -14.76 21.71 -16.47
N THR A 368 -15.90 22.36 -16.24
CA THR A 368 -16.64 22.31 -14.97
C THR A 368 -17.83 21.37 -15.05
N ALA A 369 -18.50 21.11 -13.92
CA ALA A 369 -19.71 20.30 -13.88
C ALA A 369 -20.79 20.81 -14.86
N LEU A 370 -20.91 22.14 -15.02
CA LEU A 370 -21.85 22.74 -15.97
C LEU A 370 -21.45 22.53 -17.43
N HIS A 371 -20.16 22.54 -17.76
CA HIS A 371 -19.71 22.21 -19.11
C HIS A 371 -20.10 20.78 -19.49
N TRP A 372 -19.85 19.82 -18.59
CA TRP A 372 -20.21 18.42 -18.80
C TRP A 372 -21.73 18.20 -18.86
N ALA A 373 -22.50 18.82 -17.96
CA ALA A 373 -23.96 18.71 -17.98
C ALA A 373 -24.55 19.25 -19.31
N ARG A 374 -24.00 20.36 -19.83
CA ARG A 374 -24.40 20.90 -21.13
C ARG A 374 -23.97 20.04 -22.31
N PHE A 375 -22.77 19.46 -22.25
CA PHE A 375 -22.29 18.52 -23.27
C PHE A 375 -23.25 17.32 -23.43
N TYR A 376 -23.77 16.78 -22.33
CA TYR A 376 -24.72 15.66 -22.36
C TYR A 376 -26.20 16.09 -22.51
N HIS A 377 -26.50 17.38 -22.74
CA HIS A 377 -27.87 17.90 -22.79
C HIS A 377 -28.72 17.58 -21.53
N PHE A 378 -28.08 17.58 -20.35
CA PHE A 378 -28.76 17.39 -19.07
C PHE A 378 -29.31 18.72 -18.55
N ASP A 379 -30.38 19.23 -19.15
CA ASP A 379 -30.88 20.58 -18.87
C ASP A 379 -31.41 20.76 -17.45
N ASP A 380 -32.08 19.76 -16.87
CA ASP A 380 -32.52 19.85 -15.47
C ASP A 380 -31.32 20.01 -14.54
N LEU A 381 -30.28 19.19 -14.74
CA LEU A 381 -29.07 19.27 -13.94
C LEU A 381 -28.33 20.59 -14.20
N SER A 382 -28.34 21.10 -15.43
CA SER A 382 -27.75 22.39 -15.78
C SER A 382 -28.47 23.55 -15.07
N ARG A 383 -29.81 23.49 -14.96
CA ARG A 383 -30.62 24.46 -14.20
C ARG A 383 -30.34 24.35 -12.71
N GLU A 384 -30.25 23.15 -12.16
CA GLU A 384 -29.92 22.91 -10.76
C GLU A 384 -28.52 23.41 -10.42
N LEU A 385 -27.53 23.14 -11.28
CA LEU A 385 -26.17 23.66 -11.15
C LEU A 385 -26.15 25.18 -11.16
N PHE A 386 -26.93 25.81 -12.05
CA PHE A 386 -27.06 27.26 -12.10
C PHE A 386 -27.68 27.82 -10.81
N ALA A 387 -28.75 27.21 -10.31
CA ALA A 387 -29.37 27.57 -9.04
C ALA A 387 -28.39 27.42 -7.84
N ALA A 388 -27.46 26.46 -7.93
CA ALA A 388 -26.38 26.26 -6.96
C ALA A 388 -25.16 27.18 -7.19
N GLY A 389 -25.22 28.14 -8.11
CA GLY A 389 -24.16 29.14 -8.33
C GLY A 389 -23.10 28.73 -9.35
N ALA A 390 -23.40 27.80 -10.27
CA ALA A 390 -22.50 27.48 -11.37
C ALA A 390 -22.34 28.67 -12.34
N LYS A 391 -21.09 28.97 -12.67
CA LYS A 391 -20.68 30.08 -13.53
C LYS A 391 -20.62 29.63 -15.00
N GLN A 392 -21.41 30.29 -15.84
CA GLN A 392 -21.47 30.04 -17.29
C GLN A 392 -20.34 30.71 -18.07
N ASP A 393 -19.65 31.69 -17.48
CA ASP A 393 -18.62 32.49 -18.13
C ASP A 393 -17.21 31.89 -18.04
N LEU A 394 -17.03 30.86 -17.21
CA LEU A 394 -15.80 30.07 -17.13
C LEU A 394 -15.48 29.44 -18.48
N LYS A 395 -14.19 29.38 -18.80
CA LYS A 395 -13.70 28.90 -20.09
C LYS A 395 -12.84 27.65 -19.91
N THR A 396 -12.99 26.71 -20.83
CA THR A 396 -12.08 25.58 -21.02
C THR A 396 -10.72 26.03 -21.55
N ALA A 397 -9.76 25.10 -21.63
CA ALA A 397 -8.44 25.31 -22.21
C ALA A 397 -8.52 25.81 -23.66
N ASN A 398 -9.53 25.38 -24.42
CA ASN A 398 -9.80 25.86 -25.79
C ASN A 398 -10.62 27.17 -25.84
N GLY A 399 -10.83 27.83 -24.70
CA GLY A 399 -11.56 29.08 -24.59
C GLY A 399 -13.08 28.96 -24.74
N LYS A 400 -13.63 27.73 -24.71
CA LYS A 400 -15.07 27.47 -24.86
C LYS A 400 -15.79 27.62 -23.52
N LYS A 401 -17.01 28.15 -23.55
CA LYS A 401 -17.90 28.27 -22.39
C LYS A 401 -18.93 27.15 -22.39
N SER A 402 -19.69 26.96 -21.30
CA SER A 402 -20.75 25.96 -21.22
C SER A 402 -21.77 26.04 -22.37
N ASP A 403 -22.07 27.23 -22.86
CA ASP A 403 -23.00 27.46 -23.98
C ASP A 403 -22.54 26.85 -25.30
N TYR A 404 -21.22 26.75 -25.51
CA TYR A 404 -20.67 26.05 -26.68
C TYR A 404 -21.08 24.59 -26.65
N PHE A 405 -20.93 23.92 -25.51
CA PHE A 405 -21.23 22.50 -25.37
C PHE A 405 -22.72 22.19 -25.47
N ALA A 406 -23.59 23.15 -25.10
CA ALA A 406 -25.03 23.01 -25.31
C ALA A 406 -25.43 23.08 -26.80
N LYS A 407 -24.77 23.95 -27.59
CA LYS A 407 -25.21 24.28 -28.96
C LYS A 407 -24.45 23.53 -30.04
N HIS A 408 -23.18 23.22 -29.81
CA HIS A 408 -22.29 22.62 -30.82
C HIS A 408 -22.73 21.20 -31.15
N GLN A 409 -22.97 20.90 -32.43
CA GLN A 409 -23.28 19.54 -32.87
C GLN A 409 -22.00 18.72 -32.91
N PHE A 410 -21.84 17.82 -31.94
CA PHE A 410 -20.69 16.94 -31.87
C PHE A 410 -20.77 15.86 -32.93
N THR A 411 -19.66 15.64 -33.61
CA THR A 411 -19.49 14.66 -34.69
C THR A 411 -18.34 13.71 -34.38
N LEU A 412 -18.17 12.67 -35.20
CA LEU A 412 -17.01 11.79 -35.07
C LEU A 412 -15.66 12.51 -35.21
N ASN A 413 -15.62 13.70 -35.84
CA ASN A 413 -14.39 14.48 -35.98
C ASN A 413 -13.94 15.10 -34.66
N ASP A 414 -14.86 15.51 -33.79
CA ASP A 414 -14.51 16.05 -32.45
C ASP A 414 -13.79 15.01 -31.59
N PHE A 415 -14.08 13.73 -31.84
CA PHE A 415 -13.49 12.55 -31.20
C PHE A 415 -12.47 11.85 -32.09
N LYS A 416 -11.77 12.58 -32.96
CA LYS A 416 -10.64 12.02 -33.71
C LYS A 416 -9.37 12.17 -32.88
N ILE A 417 -8.52 11.15 -32.87
CA ILE A 417 -7.23 11.20 -32.19
C ILE A 417 -6.28 12.06 -33.04
N GLU A 418 -5.56 12.96 -32.39
CA GLU A 418 -4.42 13.66 -32.98
C GLU A 418 -3.13 12.88 -32.71
N GLY A 419 -2.40 12.55 -33.79
CA GLY A 419 -1.19 11.71 -33.73
C GLY A 419 -1.39 10.30 -34.29
N ARG A 420 -0.33 9.50 -34.28
CA ARG A 420 -0.31 8.13 -34.86
C ARG A 420 -0.34 7.01 -33.83
N GLU A 421 0.18 7.26 -32.62
CA GLU A 421 0.27 6.26 -31.55
C GLU A 421 -0.32 6.81 -30.25
N ILE A 422 -1.09 5.95 -29.58
CA ILE A 422 -1.51 6.16 -28.20
C ILE A 422 -0.40 5.57 -27.34
N ILE A 423 0.44 6.44 -26.79
CA ILE A 423 1.38 6.04 -25.75
C ILE A 423 0.62 6.16 -24.42
N GLU A 424 0.94 5.29 -23.45
CA GLU A 424 0.39 5.40 -22.08
C GLU A 424 0.41 6.86 -21.62
N ASP A 425 -0.75 7.33 -21.17
CA ASP A 425 -1.00 8.67 -20.63
C ASP A 425 -0.86 9.87 -21.57
N PHE A 426 -0.62 9.67 -22.87
CA PHE A 426 -0.48 10.81 -23.78
C PHE A 426 -1.06 10.60 -25.17
N PHE A 427 -2.35 10.94 -25.30
CA PHE A 427 -2.96 11.29 -26.58
C PHE A 427 -3.90 12.47 -26.38
N LYS A 428 -4.32 13.08 -27.48
CA LYS A 428 -5.31 14.16 -27.47
C LYS A 428 -6.35 13.91 -28.54
N LEU A 429 -7.60 14.24 -28.24
CA LEU A 429 -8.64 14.32 -29.27
C LEU A 429 -8.56 15.66 -29.97
N THR A 430 -9.07 15.76 -31.20
CA THR A 430 -9.18 17.02 -31.95
C THR A 430 -9.89 18.10 -31.11
N ASN A 431 -10.92 17.71 -30.36
CA ASN A 431 -11.40 18.53 -29.26
C ASN A 431 -10.74 18.09 -27.94
N HIS A 432 -9.67 18.79 -27.56
CA HIS A 432 -8.90 18.46 -26.35
C HIS A 432 -9.74 18.45 -25.07
N ASP A 433 -10.80 19.27 -25.00
CA ASP A 433 -11.70 19.37 -23.84
C ASP A 433 -12.43 18.04 -23.56
N LEU A 434 -12.58 17.18 -24.59
CA LEU A 434 -13.29 15.91 -24.52
C LEU A 434 -12.37 14.69 -24.37
N THR A 435 -11.05 14.90 -24.27
CA THR A 435 -10.06 13.82 -24.20
C THR A 435 -10.36 12.84 -23.06
N ASP A 436 -10.79 13.38 -21.92
CA ASP A 436 -11.08 12.60 -20.70
C ASP A 436 -12.24 11.60 -20.86
N ILE A 437 -13.20 11.85 -21.78
CA ILE A 437 -14.32 10.91 -22.04
C ILE A 437 -13.79 9.53 -22.38
N ALA A 438 -12.67 9.48 -23.11
CA ALA A 438 -12.17 8.24 -23.65
C ALA A 438 -11.58 7.30 -22.59
N PHE A 439 -11.07 7.85 -21.47
CA PHE A 439 -10.57 7.07 -20.34
C PHE A 439 -11.69 6.48 -19.48
N HIS A 440 -12.90 7.05 -19.56
CA HIS A 440 -14.05 6.61 -18.75
C HIS A 440 -15.27 6.19 -19.59
N ALA A 441 -14.98 5.89 -20.84
CA ALA A 441 -15.90 5.48 -21.87
C ALA A 441 -16.90 4.40 -21.47
N ASP A 442 -16.42 3.42 -20.70
CA ASP A 442 -17.16 2.29 -20.20
C ASP A 442 -18.25 2.71 -19.22
N LYS A 443 -17.88 3.55 -18.26
CA LYS A 443 -18.77 4.11 -17.24
C LYS A 443 -19.79 5.03 -17.89
N ILE A 444 -19.36 5.89 -18.81
CA ILE A 444 -20.25 6.75 -19.61
C ILE A 444 -21.24 5.89 -20.40
N ALA A 445 -20.78 4.85 -21.09
CA ALA A 445 -21.65 3.97 -21.87
C ALA A 445 -22.68 3.24 -21.00
N LEU A 446 -22.32 2.87 -19.77
CA LEU A 446 -23.25 2.25 -18.83
C LEU A 446 -24.25 3.27 -18.24
N ASN A 447 -23.81 4.47 -17.89
CA ASN A 447 -24.68 5.53 -17.35
C ASN A 447 -25.69 6.03 -18.38
N LEU A 448 -25.24 6.21 -19.63
CA LEU A 448 -26.09 6.58 -20.76
C LEU A 448 -26.89 5.40 -21.35
N LYS A 449 -26.72 4.19 -20.81
CA LYS A 449 -27.39 2.95 -21.27
C LYS A 449 -27.10 2.59 -22.74
N LEU A 450 -25.92 2.97 -23.25
CA LEU A 450 -25.42 2.59 -24.58
C LEU A 450 -25.01 1.11 -24.67
N THR A 451 -24.85 0.46 -23.51
CA THR A 451 -24.52 -0.96 -23.35
C THR A 451 -25.01 -1.49 -22.00
N THR A 452 -24.82 -2.79 -21.77
CA THR A 452 -25.09 -3.44 -20.48
C THR A 452 -23.79 -3.94 -19.85
N PRO A 453 -23.72 -4.11 -18.51
CA PRO A 453 -22.53 -4.65 -17.85
C PRO A 453 -22.07 -5.99 -18.43
N LYS A 454 -23.02 -6.88 -18.74
CA LYS A 454 -22.73 -8.18 -19.37
C LYS A 454 -22.10 -8.03 -20.76
N LYS A 455 -22.61 -7.11 -21.59
CA LYS A 455 -22.05 -6.86 -22.94
C LYS A 455 -20.67 -6.22 -22.86
N LEU A 456 -20.47 -5.28 -21.93
CA LEU A 456 -19.18 -4.64 -21.70
C LEU A 456 -18.13 -5.66 -21.20
N MET A 457 -18.49 -6.48 -20.22
CA MET A 457 -17.62 -7.54 -19.69
C MET A 457 -17.23 -8.53 -20.78
N SER A 458 -18.20 -8.97 -21.60
CA SER A 458 -17.92 -9.84 -22.74
C SER A 458 -16.99 -9.18 -23.76
N LEU A 459 -17.10 -7.85 -23.98
CA LEU A 459 -16.22 -7.12 -24.89
C LEU A 459 -14.77 -7.11 -24.38
N TYR A 460 -14.56 -6.89 -23.07
CA TYR A 460 -13.24 -6.94 -22.46
C TYR A 460 -12.67 -8.35 -22.41
N GLN A 461 -13.48 -9.35 -22.13
CA GLN A 461 -13.04 -10.74 -22.09
C GLN A 461 -12.63 -11.30 -23.47
N GLN A 462 -13.14 -10.72 -24.55
CA GLN A 462 -12.80 -11.12 -25.92
C GLN A 462 -11.52 -10.46 -26.45
N ASP A 463 -10.99 -9.45 -25.75
CA ASP A 463 -9.79 -8.72 -26.16
C ASP A 463 -8.68 -8.89 -25.12
N GLU A 464 -7.64 -9.65 -25.45
CA GLU A 464 -6.52 -9.92 -24.54
C GLU A 464 -5.81 -8.64 -24.08
N GLY A 465 -5.76 -7.62 -24.94
CA GLY A 465 -5.17 -6.34 -24.59
C GLY A 465 -5.98 -5.59 -23.54
N ALA A 466 -7.31 -5.60 -23.66
CA ALA A 466 -8.22 -4.91 -22.75
C ALA A 466 -8.27 -5.51 -21.34
N LYS A 467 -7.97 -6.81 -21.21
CA LYS A 467 -7.82 -7.49 -19.91
C LYS A 467 -6.61 -6.99 -19.13
N ILE A 468 -5.56 -6.57 -19.84
CA ILE A 468 -4.25 -6.28 -19.25
C ILE A 468 -4.03 -4.78 -19.12
N ARG A 469 -4.49 -3.95 -20.08
CA ARG A 469 -4.19 -2.52 -20.11
C ARG A 469 -5.42 -1.64 -20.32
N SER A 470 -5.52 -0.58 -19.53
CA SER A 470 -6.53 0.49 -19.67
C SER A 470 -6.49 1.16 -21.05
N SER A 471 -5.30 1.39 -21.62
CA SER A 471 -5.11 1.96 -22.96
C SER A 471 -5.71 1.13 -24.10
N ASN A 472 -5.85 -0.18 -23.93
CA ASN A 472 -6.53 -1.03 -24.92
C ASN A 472 -8.06 -0.93 -24.81
N ARG A 473 -8.60 -0.71 -23.60
CA ARG A 473 -10.04 -0.43 -23.38
C ARG A 473 -10.46 0.88 -24.04
N PHE A 474 -9.57 1.87 -24.09
CA PHE A 474 -9.76 3.09 -24.88
C PHE A 474 -10.02 2.76 -26.36
N TYR A 475 -9.22 1.91 -26.99
CA TYR A 475 -9.41 1.59 -28.42
C TYR A 475 -10.76 0.92 -28.69
N LEU A 476 -11.20 0.08 -27.74
CA LEU A 476 -12.54 -0.52 -27.77
C LEU A 476 -13.64 0.54 -27.70
N PHE A 477 -13.45 1.66 -26.99
CA PHE A 477 -14.38 2.78 -27.01
C PHE A 477 -14.52 3.43 -28.39
N PHE A 478 -13.41 3.78 -29.06
CA PHE A 478 -13.47 4.43 -30.38
C PHE A 478 -14.15 3.57 -31.44
N ARG A 479 -13.97 2.26 -31.33
CA ARG A 479 -14.59 1.28 -32.23
C ARG A 479 -16.06 1.02 -31.92
N THR A 480 -16.41 0.91 -30.64
CA THR A 480 -17.71 0.33 -30.23
C THR A 480 -18.72 1.38 -29.79
N PHE A 481 -18.29 2.38 -29.02
CA PHE A 481 -19.19 3.26 -28.28
C PHE A 481 -19.19 4.69 -28.82
N ARG A 482 -18.10 5.16 -29.43
CA ARG A 482 -18.03 6.51 -29.99
C ARG A 482 -19.17 6.82 -30.98
N PRO A 483 -19.50 5.97 -31.99
CA PRO A 483 -20.63 6.24 -32.87
C PRO A 483 -21.97 6.27 -32.13
N ARG A 484 -22.16 5.39 -31.15
CA ARG A 484 -23.38 5.33 -30.32
C ARG A 484 -23.54 6.57 -29.44
N LEU A 485 -22.43 7.11 -28.94
CA LEU A 485 -22.45 8.35 -28.17
C LEU A 485 -22.88 9.53 -29.03
N ILE A 486 -22.37 9.64 -30.27
CA ILE A 486 -22.81 10.69 -31.21
C ILE A 486 -24.31 10.56 -31.51
N GLU A 487 -24.77 9.37 -31.88
CA GLU A 487 -26.20 9.12 -32.15
C GLU A 487 -27.07 9.46 -30.93
N TRP A 488 -26.61 9.11 -29.73
CA TRP A 488 -27.30 9.44 -28.48
C TRP A 488 -27.36 10.96 -28.24
N LEU A 489 -26.26 11.70 -28.49
CA LEU A 489 -26.22 13.16 -28.34
C LEU A 489 -27.16 13.85 -29.33
N ASP A 490 -27.21 13.39 -30.58
CA ASP A 490 -28.15 13.91 -31.60
C ASP A 490 -29.61 13.69 -31.15
N GLN A 491 -29.93 12.50 -30.61
CA GLN A 491 -31.27 12.22 -30.06
C GLN A 491 -31.63 13.12 -28.88
N GLN A 492 -30.70 13.42 -27.97
CA GLN A 492 -30.99 14.32 -26.84
C GLN A 492 -31.32 15.73 -27.33
N ARG A 493 -30.58 16.22 -28.32
CA ARG A 493 -30.81 17.53 -28.92
C ARG A 493 -32.17 17.63 -29.63
N GLU A 494 -32.59 16.57 -30.32
CA GLU A 494 -33.93 16.53 -30.93
C GLU A 494 -35.04 16.60 -29.88
N LEU A 495 -34.89 15.87 -28.77
CA LEU A 495 -35.84 15.91 -27.65
C LEU A 495 -35.91 17.31 -27.02
N GLU A 496 -34.75 17.98 -26.87
CA GLU A 496 -34.66 19.37 -26.40
C GLU A 496 -35.45 20.32 -27.31
N PHE A 497 -35.19 20.26 -28.62
CA PHE A 497 -35.87 21.12 -29.60
C PHE A 497 -37.40 20.92 -29.59
N GLN A 498 -37.86 19.68 -29.45
CA GLN A 498 -39.29 19.37 -29.32
C GLN A 498 -39.88 19.92 -28.03
N SER A 499 -39.15 19.84 -26.91
CA SER A 499 -39.59 20.37 -25.62
C SER A 499 -39.70 21.90 -25.62
N GLU A 500 -38.73 22.61 -26.21
CA GLU A 500 -38.77 24.07 -26.35
C GLU A 500 -39.95 24.52 -27.21
N GLN A 501 -40.21 23.86 -28.34
CA GLN A 501 -41.37 24.17 -29.18
C GLN A 501 -42.69 23.96 -28.44
N ALA A 502 -42.81 22.88 -27.67
CA ALA A 502 -44.00 22.61 -26.87
C ALA A 502 -44.21 23.67 -25.77
N ALA A 503 -43.14 24.12 -25.10
CA ALA A 503 -43.20 25.17 -24.09
C ALA A 503 -43.61 26.53 -24.67
N ILE A 504 -43.07 26.89 -25.85
CA ILE A 504 -43.45 28.12 -26.57
C ILE A 504 -44.94 28.08 -26.98
N ALA A 505 -45.41 26.93 -27.49
CA ALA A 505 -46.81 26.75 -27.84
C ALA A 505 -47.74 26.89 -26.60
N GLN A 506 -47.35 26.35 -25.44
CA GLN A 506 -48.11 26.49 -24.19
C GLN A 506 -48.11 27.93 -23.62
N ALA A 507 -46.99 28.64 -23.73
CA ALA A 507 -46.90 30.06 -23.33
C ALA A 507 -47.75 30.97 -24.24
N SER A 508 -47.83 30.67 -25.53
CA SER A 508 -48.65 31.44 -26.49
C SER A 508 -50.16 31.26 -26.26
N THR A 509 -50.58 30.07 -25.85
CA THR A 509 -51.99 29.74 -25.58
C THR A 509 -52.48 30.24 -24.22
N SER A 510 -51.61 30.30 -23.21
CA SER A 510 -51.93 30.90 -21.89
C SER A 510 -52.05 32.42 -21.95
N ASN A 511 -51.21 33.12 -22.73
CA ASN A 511 -51.34 34.56 -22.95
C ASN A 511 -52.59 34.96 -23.75
N SER A 512 -53.14 34.08 -24.60
CA SER A 512 -54.41 34.34 -25.30
C SER A 512 -55.66 34.22 -24.41
N ASN A 513 -55.56 33.59 -23.23
CA ASN A 513 -56.68 33.41 -22.30
C ASN A 513 -56.75 34.46 -21.17
N LEU A 514 -55.70 35.27 -20.97
CA LEU A 514 -55.67 36.38 -20.00
C LEU A 514 -56.08 37.74 -20.62
N GLY A 515 -56.31 37.77 -21.93
CA GLY A 515 -56.72 38.96 -22.68
C GLY A 515 -58.17 38.96 -23.17
N ARG A 516 -59.05 38.14 -22.57
CA ARG A 516 -60.49 38.11 -22.86
C ARG A 516 -61.34 38.51 -21.66
#